data_AF-A0AAV8VXP0-F1
#
_entry.id   AF-A0AAV8VXP0-F1
#
_cell.length_a   1.000
_cell.length_b   1.000
_cell.length_c   1.000
_cell.angle_alpha   90.00
_cell.angle_beta   90.00
_cell.angle_gamma   90.00
#
_symmetry.space_group_name_H-M   'P 1'
#
loop_
_entity.id
_entity.type
_entity.pdbx_description
1 polymer ?
#
loop_
_entity_poly.entity_id
_entity_poly.type
_entity_poly.pdbx_seq_one_letter_code
_entity_poly.pdbx_strand_id
1 'polypeptide(L)'
;MNFVIDTIGESVNNDEQRNESAHNSFINELFKDYENSLAVQNVRKSEGNTIVQEILYDLKRDYNKHSRRTPVPPSNFQELEKETEITKILNKSRVLTSEFEKLHAIPPIQESDKKLKYLRKIDRAKTKGEKWFGLPATEMTEEIKHDLEILQMRSVLDPKRFYKKNDLKVLPKYFQVGKVIDSPLDYYNNRLVKKQRKNTLVDELLADAEFNKYNKRKYKEIIDEKQKNHYKAWRQAKKLKKRK
;
A
#
# COMPACT_ATOMS: atom_id res chain seq x y z
N MET A 1 -31.39 -21.18 46.60
CA MET A 1 -30.94 -19.88 46.05
C MET A 1 -31.36 -19.84 44.60
N ASN A 2 -32.42 -19.10 44.29
CA ASN A 2 -32.96 -18.99 42.94
C ASN A 2 -32.32 -17.78 42.26
N PHE A 3 -31.64 -17.99 41.14
CA PHE A 3 -31.12 -16.89 40.31
C PHE A 3 -32.17 -16.54 39.26
N VAL A 4 -32.72 -15.33 39.37
CA VAL A 4 -33.55 -14.70 38.33
C VAL A 4 -32.59 -13.97 37.38
N ILE A 5 -32.71 -14.23 36.08
CA ILE A 5 -31.93 -13.57 35.04
C ILE A 5 -32.81 -12.45 34.48
N ASP A 6 -32.43 -11.19 34.71
CA ASP A 6 -33.04 -10.03 34.06
C ASP A 6 -32.65 -9.99 32.57
N THR A 7 -33.64 -9.83 31.69
CA THR A 7 -33.48 -9.81 30.22
C THR A 7 -33.86 -8.50 29.56
N ILE A 8 -33.87 -7.38 30.28
CA ILE A 8 -34.17 -6.06 29.69
C ILE A 8 -33.06 -5.08 30.05
N GLY A 9 -32.15 -4.84 29.10
CA GLY A 9 -31.22 -3.72 29.14
C GLY A 9 -31.85 -2.50 28.49
N GLU A 10 -32.08 -1.44 29.27
CA GLU A 10 -32.44 -0.11 28.77
C GLU A 10 -31.30 0.46 27.93
N SER A 11 -31.57 0.71 26.65
CA SER A 11 -30.64 1.41 25.75
C SER A 11 -30.67 2.91 26.04
N VAL A 12 -29.57 3.43 26.58
CA VAL A 12 -29.31 4.87 26.74
C VAL A 12 -29.04 5.48 25.35
N ASN A 13 -30.10 5.92 24.66
CA ASN A 13 -30.04 6.72 23.43
C ASN A 13 -30.53 8.15 23.70
N ASN A 14 -29.92 8.85 24.66
CA ASN A 14 -30.29 10.24 25.00
C ASN A 14 -29.29 11.30 24.48
N ASP A 15 -28.15 10.90 23.92
CA ASP A 15 -27.11 11.83 23.49
C ASP A 15 -27.21 12.25 22.01
N GLU A 16 -27.84 11.44 21.15
CA GLU A 16 -28.00 11.78 19.73
C GLU A 16 -29.10 12.83 19.51
N GLN A 17 -30.20 12.78 20.26
CA GLN A 17 -31.29 13.76 20.13
C GLN A 17 -30.93 15.17 20.63
N ARG A 18 -29.97 15.29 21.56
CA ARG A 18 -29.48 16.59 22.05
C ARG A 18 -28.58 17.29 21.03
N ASN A 19 -27.79 16.54 20.28
CA ASN A 19 -26.84 17.09 19.30
C ASN A 19 -27.52 17.59 18.02
N GLU A 20 -28.57 16.92 17.56
CA GLU A 20 -29.36 17.41 16.40
C GLU A 20 -30.12 18.70 16.72
N SER A 21 -30.64 18.83 17.95
CA SER A 21 -31.34 20.05 18.38
C SER A 21 -30.41 21.27 18.44
N ALA A 22 -29.18 21.10 18.95
CA ALA A 22 -28.17 22.16 19.00
C ALA A 22 -27.63 22.56 17.62
N HIS A 23 -27.52 21.60 16.69
CA HIS A 23 -27.09 21.90 15.32
C HIS A 23 -28.17 22.69 14.56
N ASN A 24 -29.44 22.33 14.76
CA ASN A 24 -30.57 23.03 14.16
C ASN A 24 -30.76 24.45 14.73
N SER A 25 -30.47 24.69 16.02
CA SER A 25 -30.52 26.04 16.60
C SER A 25 -29.43 26.95 16.05
N PHE A 26 -28.20 26.44 15.90
CA PHE A 26 -27.07 27.21 15.36
C PHE A 26 -27.30 27.64 13.90
N ILE A 27 -27.84 26.74 13.08
CA ILE A 27 -28.15 27.05 11.67
C ILE A 27 -29.24 28.13 11.57
N ASN A 28 -30.27 28.06 12.42
CA ASN A 28 -31.34 29.08 12.44
C ASN A 28 -30.85 30.45 12.93
N GLU A 29 -29.88 30.48 13.84
CA GLU A 29 -29.23 31.71 14.32
C GLU A 29 -28.37 32.33 13.20
N LEU A 30 -27.62 31.51 12.46
CA LEU A 30 -26.84 31.93 11.30
C LEU A 30 -27.71 32.55 10.19
N PHE A 31 -28.90 32.00 9.94
CA PHE A 31 -29.83 32.55 8.95
C PHE A 31 -30.46 33.89 9.40
N LYS A 32 -30.71 34.07 10.69
CA LYS A 32 -31.19 35.36 11.23
C LYS A 32 -30.15 36.47 11.09
N ASP A 33 -28.88 36.16 11.33
CA ASP A 33 -27.79 37.13 11.17
C ASP A 33 -27.60 37.55 9.71
N TYR A 34 -27.79 36.61 8.78
CA TYR A 34 -27.76 36.90 7.35
C TYR A 34 -28.91 37.81 6.91
N GLU A 35 -30.15 37.57 7.35
CA GLU A 35 -31.29 38.45 7.05
C GLU A 35 -31.14 39.85 7.66
N ASN A 36 -30.58 39.95 8.88
CA ASN A 36 -30.26 41.23 9.51
C ASN A 36 -29.19 42.01 8.72
N SER A 37 -28.23 41.31 8.09
CA SER A 37 -27.22 41.94 7.22
C SER A 37 -27.80 42.52 5.93
N LEU A 38 -28.88 41.92 5.40
CA LEU A 38 -29.58 42.39 4.21
C LEU A 38 -30.48 43.60 4.51
N ALA A 39 -30.97 43.74 5.75
CA ALA A 39 -31.85 44.82 6.18
C ALA A 39 -31.17 46.21 6.31
N VAL A 40 -29.83 46.30 6.21
CA VAL A 40 -29.07 47.56 6.36
C VAL A 40 -28.96 48.38 5.06
N GLN A 41 -29.52 47.91 3.94
CA GLN A 41 -29.54 48.68 2.69
C GLN A 41 -30.78 49.60 2.60
N ASN A 42 -30.78 50.70 3.36
CA ASN A 42 -31.64 51.86 3.09
C ASN A 42 -30.76 53.10 2.87
N VAL A 43 -30.24 53.22 1.66
CA VAL A 43 -29.50 54.40 1.19
C VAL A 43 -30.48 55.54 0.93
N ARG A 44 -30.34 56.62 1.70
CA ARG A 44 -30.91 57.93 1.40
C ARG A 44 -30.19 58.51 0.16
N LYS A 45 -30.93 59.05 -0.81
CA LYS A 45 -30.39 59.87 -1.90
C LYS A 45 -29.61 61.06 -1.33
N SER A 46 -28.34 61.24 -1.70
CA SER A 46 -27.64 62.53 -1.63
C SER A 46 -26.43 62.57 -2.58
N GLU A 47 -26.59 63.38 -3.62
CA GLU A 47 -25.62 64.33 -4.21
C GLU A 47 -24.16 63.91 -4.44
N GLY A 48 -23.77 63.85 -5.72
CA GLY A 48 -22.48 64.35 -6.22
C GLY A 48 -21.22 63.56 -5.88
N ASN A 49 -20.74 62.78 -6.86
CA ASN A 49 -19.43 62.11 -6.84
C ASN A 49 -18.25 63.11 -6.74
N THR A 50 -17.80 63.42 -5.52
CA THR A 50 -16.58 64.20 -5.24
C THR A 50 -15.30 63.40 -5.50
N ILE A 51 -15.31 62.10 -5.20
CA ILE A 51 -14.15 61.21 -5.31
C ILE A 51 -13.66 61.09 -6.77
N VAL A 52 -14.58 61.06 -7.73
CA VAL A 52 -14.22 60.93 -9.15
C VAL A 52 -13.60 62.22 -9.70
N GLN A 53 -13.99 63.38 -9.18
CA GLN A 53 -13.39 64.66 -9.57
C GLN A 53 -12.01 64.87 -8.92
N GLU A 54 -11.80 64.36 -7.71
CA GLU A 54 -10.51 64.36 -7.02
C GLU A 54 -9.48 63.50 -7.75
N ILE A 55 -9.86 62.28 -8.15
CA ILE A 55 -9.00 61.37 -8.93
C ILE A 55 -8.61 61.99 -10.28
N LEU A 56 -9.52 62.72 -10.93
CA LEU A 56 -9.29 63.35 -12.23
C LEU A 56 -8.40 64.62 -12.11
N TYR A 57 -8.39 65.27 -10.95
CA TYR A 57 -7.49 66.37 -10.63
C TYR A 57 -6.07 65.88 -10.33
N ASP A 58 -5.94 64.76 -9.61
CA ASP A 58 -4.64 64.15 -9.27
C ASP A 58 -3.93 63.55 -10.49
N LEU A 59 -4.67 62.94 -11.43
CA LEU A 59 -4.08 62.37 -12.66
C LEU A 59 -3.55 63.42 -13.65
N LYS A 60 -3.92 64.70 -13.50
CA LYS A 60 -3.48 65.79 -14.40
C LYS A 60 -2.21 66.50 -13.92
N ARG A 61 -1.68 66.13 -12.75
CA ARG A 61 -0.47 66.69 -12.17
C ARG A 61 0.65 65.67 -12.31
N ASP A 62 1.39 65.78 -13.42
CA ASP A 62 2.84 65.51 -13.51
C ASP A 62 3.25 65.10 -14.94
N TYR A 63 3.26 66.07 -15.86
CA TYR A 63 4.19 66.06 -16.97
C TYR A 63 5.35 67.02 -16.65
N ASN A 64 6.57 66.49 -16.76
CA ASN A 64 7.87 67.16 -16.65
C ASN A 64 8.40 67.48 -15.24
N LYS A 65 9.27 66.59 -14.74
CA LYS A 65 10.67 66.93 -14.40
C LYS A 65 11.52 65.67 -14.23
N HIS A 66 12.53 65.54 -15.08
CA HIS A 66 13.61 64.59 -14.91
C HIS A 66 14.46 64.98 -13.69
N SER A 67 14.58 64.09 -12.71
CA SER A 67 15.63 64.15 -11.69
C SER A 67 16.09 62.74 -11.37
N ARG A 68 17.39 62.49 -11.57
CA ARG A 68 18.07 61.23 -11.35
C ARG A 68 17.99 60.84 -9.87
N ARG A 69 17.40 59.69 -9.56
CA ARG A 69 17.51 59.04 -8.25
C ARG A 69 18.33 57.76 -8.41
N THR A 70 19.40 57.63 -7.63
CA THR A 70 20.26 56.44 -7.55
C THR A 70 19.47 55.24 -6.99
N PRO A 71 19.82 54.00 -7.34
CA PRO A 71 19.12 52.83 -6.82
C PRO A 71 19.46 52.65 -5.35
N VAL A 72 18.47 52.73 -4.48
CA VAL A 72 18.59 52.35 -3.07
C VAL A 72 18.52 50.82 -3.03
N PRO A 73 19.41 50.11 -2.32
CA PRO A 73 19.38 48.66 -2.25
C PRO A 73 18.03 48.21 -1.65
N PRO A 74 17.43 47.11 -2.15
CA PRO A 74 16.19 46.62 -1.58
C PRO A 74 16.45 46.26 -0.13
N SER A 75 15.84 47.03 0.77
CA SER A 75 15.71 46.67 2.17
C SER A 75 15.15 45.26 2.23
N ASN A 76 15.83 44.41 2.98
CA ASN A 76 15.53 43.00 3.17
C ASN A 76 14.11 42.86 3.76
N PHE A 77 13.10 42.87 2.90
CA PHE A 77 11.76 42.43 3.26
C PHE A 77 11.87 40.91 3.31
N GLN A 78 12.07 40.37 4.51
CA GLN A 78 11.64 39.02 4.78
C GLN A 78 10.12 39.04 4.57
N GLU A 79 9.70 38.70 3.35
CA GLU A 79 8.34 38.28 3.07
C GLU A 79 8.07 37.07 3.96
N LEU A 80 7.56 37.37 5.15
CA LEU A 80 6.79 36.42 5.93
C LEU A 80 5.58 36.12 5.07
N GLU A 81 5.73 35.11 4.21
CA GLU A 81 4.63 34.43 3.52
C GLU A 81 3.71 33.86 4.60
N LYS A 82 2.92 34.73 5.22
CA LYS A 82 1.69 34.32 5.87
C LYS A 82 0.85 33.84 4.72
N GLU A 83 0.87 32.53 4.48
CA GLU A 83 -0.05 31.89 3.59
C GLU A 83 -1.45 32.41 3.95
N THR A 84 -1.95 33.32 3.12
CA THR A 84 -3.29 33.83 3.28
C THR A 84 -4.23 32.63 3.22
N GLU A 85 -5.35 32.70 3.93
CA GLU A 85 -6.36 31.64 3.81
C GLU A 85 -6.70 31.38 2.34
N ILE A 86 -6.64 32.43 1.53
CA ILE A 86 -6.74 32.39 0.07
C ILE A 86 -5.64 31.52 -0.57
N THR A 87 -4.35 31.70 -0.27
CA THR A 87 -3.29 30.85 -0.85
C THR A 87 -3.40 29.40 -0.38
N LYS A 88 -3.84 29.14 0.86
CA LYS A 88 -4.13 27.77 1.33
C LYS A 88 -5.30 27.14 0.56
N ILE A 89 -6.36 27.90 0.32
CA ILE A 89 -7.51 27.46 -0.48
C ILE A 89 -7.09 27.18 -1.92
N LEU A 90 -6.26 28.05 -2.51
CA LEU A 90 -5.74 27.90 -3.87
C LEU A 90 -4.81 26.68 -3.99
N ASN A 91 -3.92 26.47 -3.03
CA ASN A 91 -3.04 25.29 -2.99
C ASN A 91 -3.81 23.98 -2.75
N LYS A 92 -4.95 24.05 -2.04
CA LYS A 92 -5.87 22.92 -1.87
C LYS A 92 -6.68 22.62 -3.14
N SER A 93 -6.81 23.60 -4.04
CA SER A 93 -7.44 23.39 -5.34
C SER A 93 -6.52 22.58 -6.24
N ARG A 94 -7.04 21.51 -6.86
CA ARG A 94 -6.29 20.60 -7.74
C ARG A 94 -5.86 21.23 -9.07
N VAL A 95 -6.28 22.47 -9.33
CA VAL A 95 -6.21 23.14 -10.64
C VAL A 95 -4.96 23.99 -10.79
N LEU A 96 -4.33 24.42 -9.68
CA LEU A 96 -3.22 25.38 -9.69
C LEU A 96 -1.84 24.74 -9.49
N THR A 97 -1.72 23.43 -9.71
CA THR A 97 -0.41 22.75 -9.62
C THR A 97 0.32 22.84 -10.97
N SER A 98 1.64 23.10 -10.97
CA SER A 98 2.47 23.08 -12.20
C SER A 98 2.40 21.74 -12.95
N GLU A 99 2.04 20.66 -12.26
CA GLU A 99 1.80 19.34 -12.85
C GLU A 99 0.45 19.25 -13.58
N PHE A 100 -0.56 20.04 -13.21
CA PHE A 100 -1.88 20.05 -13.85
C PHE A 100 -1.80 20.48 -15.32
N GLU A 101 -0.96 21.46 -15.65
CA GLU A 101 -0.74 21.94 -17.02
C GLU A 101 -0.13 20.87 -17.95
N LYS A 102 0.58 19.89 -17.37
CA LYS A 102 1.22 18.79 -18.11
C LYS A 102 0.25 17.65 -18.44
N LEU A 103 -0.96 17.66 -17.86
CA LEU A 103 -1.95 16.60 -18.08
C LEU A 103 -2.69 16.82 -19.41
N HIS A 104 -2.66 15.80 -20.28
CA HIS A 104 -3.40 15.82 -21.56
C HIS A 104 -4.93 15.89 -21.38
N ALA A 105 -5.45 15.46 -20.22
CA ALA A 105 -6.87 15.55 -19.90
C ALA A 105 -7.07 15.75 -18.39
N ILE A 106 -8.10 16.50 -18.03
CA ILE A 106 -8.47 16.75 -16.64
C ILE A 106 -8.94 15.43 -16.01
N PRO A 107 -8.32 14.97 -14.90
CA PRO A 107 -8.79 13.77 -14.22
C PRO A 107 -10.19 14.00 -13.66
N PRO A 108 -11.07 12.98 -13.70
CA PRO A 108 -12.42 13.13 -13.18
C PRO A 108 -12.41 13.42 -11.68
N ILE A 109 -13.31 14.31 -11.22
CA ILE A 109 -13.42 14.75 -9.83
C ILE A 109 -13.75 13.57 -8.90
N GLN A 110 -14.60 12.65 -9.36
CA GLN A 110 -14.97 11.43 -8.65
C GLN A 110 -14.62 10.20 -9.50
N GLU A 111 -14.13 9.15 -8.85
CA GLU A 111 -13.87 7.89 -9.53
C GLU A 111 -15.16 7.15 -9.86
N SER A 112 -15.23 6.55 -11.05
CA SER A 112 -16.36 5.69 -11.42
C SER A 112 -16.49 4.49 -10.48
N ASP A 113 -17.71 4.08 -10.16
CA ASP A 113 -18.01 2.86 -9.38
C ASP A 113 -17.30 1.61 -9.92
N LYS A 114 -17.15 1.52 -11.24
CA LYS A 114 -16.44 0.39 -11.88
C LYS A 114 -14.96 0.40 -11.48
N LYS A 115 -14.33 1.57 -11.47
CA LYS A 115 -12.92 1.76 -11.06
C LYS A 115 -12.76 1.44 -9.57
N LEU A 116 -13.64 1.95 -8.72
CA LEU A 116 -13.64 1.65 -7.28
C LEU A 116 -13.80 0.14 -7.00
N LYS A 117 -14.72 -0.53 -7.71
CA LYS A 117 -14.90 -2.00 -7.60
C LYS A 117 -13.64 -2.75 -8.03
N TYR A 118 -12.96 -2.31 -9.09
CA TYR A 118 -11.71 -2.90 -9.56
C TYR A 118 -10.58 -2.70 -8.55
N LEU A 119 -10.38 -1.49 -8.02
CA LEU A 119 -9.39 -1.20 -6.98
C LEU A 119 -9.61 -2.06 -5.74
N ARG A 120 -10.85 -2.16 -5.24
CA ARG A 120 -11.20 -3.07 -4.12
C ARG A 120 -10.86 -4.53 -4.40
N LYS A 121 -10.99 -4.99 -5.65
CA LYS A 121 -10.59 -6.36 -6.03
C LYS A 121 -9.07 -6.52 -5.98
N ILE A 122 -8.31 -5.53 -6.45
CA ILE A 122 -6.85 -5.53 -6.35
C ILE A 122 -6.42 -5.56 -4.87
N ASP A 123 -6.99 -4.69 -4.04
CA ASP A 123 -6.64 -4.62 -2.62
C ASP A 123 -6.98 -5.92 -1.88
N ARG A 124 -8.12 -6.53 -2.19
CA ARG A 124 -8.45 -7.89 -1.71
C ARG A 124 -7.53 -8.96 -2.25
N ALA A 125 -6.98 -8.81 -3.46
CA ALA A 125 -6.06 -9.80 -4.04
C ALA A 125 -4.67 -9.76 -3.37
N LYS A 126 -4.28 -8.63 -2.77
CA LYS A 126 -3.02 -8.45 -2.05
C LYS A 126 -2.94 -9.26 -0.76
N THR A 127 -4.07 -9.56 -0.12
CA THR A 127 -4.10 -10.35 1.12
C THR A 127 -5.07 -11.52 1.00
N LYS A 128 -4.94 -12.54 1.85
CA LYS A 128 -5.89 -13.66 1.90
C LYS A 128 -7.21 -13.28 2.59
N GLY A 129 -7.25 -12.10 3.22
CA GLY A 129 -8.40 -11.52 3.92
C GLY A 129 -8.29 -11.60 5.44
N GLU A 130 -9.28 -11.01 6.12
CA GLU A 130 -9.34 -10.87 7.59
C GLU A 130 -9.45 -12.22 8.32
N LYS A 131 -10.16 -13.19 7.73
CA LYS A 131 -10.26 -14.57 8.24
C LYS A 131 -8.91 -15.27 8.40
N TRP A 132 -7.88 -14.76 7.72
CA TRP A 132 -6.52 -15.27 7.80
C TRP A 132 -5.54 -14.16 8.15
N PHE A 133 -5.93 -13.32 9.11
CA PHE A 133 -5.12 -12.26 9.74
C PHE A 133 -4.38 -11.35 8.73
N GLY A 134 -4.96 -11.14 7.54
CA GLY A 134 -4.35 -10.29 6.52
C GLY A 134 -3.07 -10.86 5.88
N LEU A 135 -2.88 -12.19 5.84
CA LEU A 135 -1.69 -12.79 5.23
C LEU A 135 -1.43 -12.25 3.81
N PRO A 136 -0.25 -11.66 3.54
CA PRO A 136 0.04 -11.04 2.26
C PRO A 136 0.26 -12.06 1.15
N ALA A 137 0.04 -11.62 -0.09
CA ALA A 137 0.52 -12.29 -1.30
C ALA A 137 1.97 -11.87 -1.53
N THR A 138 2.90 -12.66 -0.99
CA THR A 138 4.33 -12.45 -1.17
C THR A 138 4.75 -12.64 -2.62
N GLU A 139 5.75 -11.88 -3.05
CA GLU A 139 6.32 -11.99 -4.39
C GLU A 139 7.09 -13.31 -4.55
N MET A 140 6.96 -13.91 -5.73
CA MET A 140 7.62 -15.18 -6.06
C MET A 140 9.03 -14.91 -6.59
N THR A 141 9.99 -14.71 -5.69
CA THR A 141 11.42 -14.71 -6.06
C THR A 141 11.86 -16.13 -6.41
N GLU A 142 12.97 -16.27 -7.15
CA GLU A 142 13.49 -17.57 -7.57
C GLU A 142 13.88 -18.45 -6.37
N GLU A 143 14.53 -17.86 -5.35
CA GLU A 143 14.92 -18.52 -4.11
C GLU A 143 13.70 -19.11 -3.38
N ILE A 144 12.67 -18.30 -3.19
CA ILE A 144 11.42 -18.70 -2.53
C ILE A 144 10.71 -19.79 -3.33
N LYS A 145 10.72 -19.68 -4.66
CA LYS A 145 10.15 -20.70 -5.53
C LYS A 145 10.85 -22.04 -5.35
N HIS A 146 12.19 -22.06 -5.28
CA HIS A 146 12.95 -23.27 -5.01
C HIS A 146 12.64 -23.87 -3.63
N ASP A 147 12.55 -23.04 -2.59
CA ASP A 147 12.15 -23.50 -1.25
C ASP A 147 10.75 -24.14 -1.25
N LEU A 148 9.79 -23.54 -1.97
CA LEU A 148 8.43 -24.07 -2.10
C LEU A 148 8.38 -25.37 -2.91
N GLU A 149 9.17 -25.49 -3.97
CA GLU A 149 9.31 -26.73 -4.74
C GLU A 149 9.91 -27.86 -3.90
N ILE A 150 10.91 -27.56 -3.06
CA ILE A 150 11.49 -28.52 -2.12
C ILE A 150 10.45 -28.99 -1.11
N LEU A 151 9.65 -28.08 -0.54
CA LEU A 151 8.55 -28.44 0.34
C LEU A 151 7.52 -29.32 -0.37
N GLN A 152 7.27 -29.08 -1.66
CA GLN A 152 6.40 -29.93 -2.46
C GLN A 152 6.99 -31.34 -2.64
N MET A 153 8.32 -31.44 -2.81
CA MET A 153 9.05 -32.69 -2.99
C MET A 153 9.53 -33.33 -1.67
N ARG A 154 9.06 -32.88 -0.51
CA ARG A 154 9.53 -33.32 0.82
C ARG A 154 9.53 -34.84 1.04
N SER A 155 8.67 -35.57 0.34
CA SER A 155 8.58 -37.03 0.42
C SER A 155 9.80 -37.76 -0.14
N VAL A 156 10.58 -37.10 -1.01
CA VAL A 156 11.74 -37.69 -1.69
C VAL A 156 13.06 -37.29 -1.00
N LEU A 157 13.03 -36.24 -0.17
CA LEU A 157 14.23 -35.69 0.46
C LEU A 157 14.91 -36.66 1.43
N ASP A 158 14.12 -37.30 2.29
CA ASP A 158 14.63 -38.27 3.28
C ASP A 158 13.96 -39.63 3.06
N PRO A 159 14.72 -40.70 2.75
CA PRO A 159 14.15 -42.04 2.56
C PRO A 159 13.52 -42.63 3.82
N LYS A 160 13.83 -42.11 5.01
CA LYS A 160 13.31 -42.61 6.29
C LYS A 160 12.01 -41.93 6.70
N ARG A 161 11.66 -40.79 6.11
CA ARG A 161 10.50 -39.99 6.51
C ARG A 161 9.45 -40.00 5.42
N PHE A 162 8.32 -40.63 5.72
CA PHE A 162 7.15 -40.63 4.84
C PHE A 162 6.16 -39.55 5.29
N TYR A 163 5.90 -38.59 4.41
CA TYR A 163 4.90 -37.55 4.63
C TYR A 163 3.59 -37.90 3.93
N LYS A 164 2.50 -37.28 4.40
CA LYS A 164 1.23 -37.28 3.66
C LYS A 164 1.44 -36.61 2.29
N LYS A 165 0.80 -37.18 1.27
CA LYS A 165 0.81 -36.66 -0.10
C LYS A 165 0.29 -35.21 -0.13
N ASN A 166 0.86 -34.39 -1.00
CA ASN A 166 0.40 -33.03 -1.20
C ASN A 166 -0.86 -32.99 -2.06
N ASP A 167 -1.86 -32.24 -1.60
CA ASP A 167 -3.15 -32.09 -2.29
C ASP A 167 -3.06 -31.08 -3.45
N LEU A 168 -2.19 -30.07 -3.31
CA LEU A 168 -2.01 -28.99 -4.28
C LEU A 168 -0.84 -29.29 -5.22
N LYS A 169 -1.12 -29.25 -6.53
CA LYS A 169 -0.08 -29.33 -7.58
C LYS A 169 0.61 -27.98 -7.82
N VAL A 170 -0.10 -26.88 -7.56
CA VAL A 170 0.39 -25.51 -7.79
C VAL A 170 0.94 -24.93 -6.50
N LEU A 171 1.98 -24.09 -6.62
CA LEU A 171 2.55 -23.37 -5.47
C LEU A 171 1.50 -22.44 -4.85
N PRO A 172 1.50 -22.29 -3.51
CA PRO A 172 0.55 -21.42 -2.83
C PRO A 172 0.78 -19.95 -3.20
N LYS A 173 -0.30 -19.20 -3.44
CA LYS A 173 -0.24 -17.76 -3.74
C LYS A 173 0.05 -16.88 -2.50
N TYR A 174 -0.52 -17.26 -1.35
CA TYR A 174 -0.40 -16.52 -0.10
C TYR A 174 0.42 -17.36 0.87
N PHE A 175 1.58 -16.85 1.26
CA PHE A 175 2.48 -17.51 2.22
C PHE A 175 3.35 -16.45 2.90
N GLN A 176 4.06 -16.87 3.95
CA GLN A 176 5.05 -16.04 4.61
C GLN A 176 6.20 -16.96 5.02
N VAL A 177 7.43 -16.51 4.81
CA VAL A 177 8.63 -17.22 5.27
C VAL A 177 8.98 -16.66 6.64
N GLY A 178 9.12 -17.55 7.61
CA GLY A 178 9.48 -17.21 8.99
C GLY A 178 10.61 -18.09 9.49
N LYS A 179 11.28 -17.66 10.56
CA LYS A 179 12.36 -18.40 11.20
C LYS A 179 11.90 -18.91 12.56
N VAL A 180 12.23 -20.16 12.87
CA VAL A 180 11.96 -20.72 14.20
C VAL A 180 12.87 -20.03 15.22
N ILE A 181 12.27 -19.54 16.30
CA ILE A 181 12.99 -18.95 17.44
C ILE A 181 13.21 -20.05 18.46
N ASP A 182 14.47 -20.20 18.91
CA ASP A 182 14.81 -21.23 19.89
C ASP A 182 14.13 -20.97 21.23
N SER A 183 13.66 -22.03 21.87
CA SER A 183 13.19 -21.96 23.25
C SER A 183 14.38 -21.84 24.21
N PRO A 184 14.33 -20.95 25.22
CA PRO A 184 15.37 -20.87 26.25
C PRO A 184 15.56 -22.16 27.05
N LEU A 185 14.58 -23.07 27.05
CA LEU A 185 14.58 -24.31 27.84
C LEU A 185 15.35 -25.46 27.17
N ASP A 186 15.54 -25.44 25.85
CA ASP A 186 16.20 -26.52 25.12
C ASP A 186 17.48 -26.02 24.43
N TYR A 187 18.59 -26.11 25.15
CA TYR A 187 19.87 -25.59 24.70
C TYR A 187 20.65 -26.54 23.79
N TYR A 188 20.53 -27.86 24.01
CA TYR A 188 21.49 -28.83 23.47
C TYR A 188 21.00 -29.57 22.23
N ASN A 189 19.71 -29.89 22.14
CA ASN A 189 19.24 -30.83 21.12
C ASN A 189 18.60 -30.13 19.91
N ASN A 190 17.70 -29.19 20.16
CA ASN A 190 16.92 -28.58 19.08
C ASN A 190 17.55 -27.29 18.52
N ARG A 191 18.54 -26.73 19.23
CA ARG A 191 19.16 -25.45 18.87
C ARG A 191 20.27 -25.61 17.84
N LEU A 192 20.15 -24.89 16.72
CA LEU A 192 21.19 -24.84 15.68
C LEU A 192 22.31 -23.85 16.02
N VAL A 193 23.56 -24.21 15.74
CA VAL A 193 24.71 -23.31 15.86
C VAL A 193 24.66 -22.23 14.77
N LYS A 194 25.20 -21.04 15.03
CA LYS A 194 25.23 -19.91 14.09
C LYS A 194 25.72 -20.28 12.68
N LYS A 195 26.69 -21.22 12.56
CA LYS A 195 27.25 -21.67 11.28
C LYS A 195 26.27 -22.52 10.45
N GLN A 196 25.41 -23.27 11.12
CA GLN A 196 24.42 -24.16 10.51
C GLN A 196 23.18 -23.39 10.06
N ARG A 197 22.84 -22.29 10.74
CA ARG A 197 21.72 -21.41 10.34
C ARG A 197 21.99 -20.77 8.99
N LYS A 198 21.16 -21.04 7.99
CA LYS A 198 21.22 -20.37 6.69
C LYS A 198 20.03 -19.41 6.52
N ASN A 199 19.97 -18.82 5.33
CA ASN A 199 18.92 -17.87 4.95
C ASN A 199 17.75 -18.59 4.27
N THR A 200 18.03 -19.54 3.38
CA THR A 200 17.03 -20.33 2.64
C THR A 200 17.03 -21.80 3.08
N LEU A 201 15.92 -22.50 2.82
CA LEU A 201 15.81 -23.94 3.11
C LEU A 201 16.73 -24.75 2.19
N VAL A 202 16.83 -24.36 0.92
CA VAL A 202 17.73 -24.98 -0.06
C VAL A 202 19.18 -24.94 0.44
N ASP A 203 19.64 -23.81 0.96
CA ASP A 203 21.02 -23.66 1.44
C ASP A 203 21.33 -24.56 2.64
N GLU A 204 20.36 -24.78 3.52
CA GLU A 204 20.50 -25.71 4.65
C GLU A 204 20.71 -27.14 4.16
N LEU A 205 19.93 -27.56 3.16
CA LEU A 205 20.07 -28.88 2.55
C LEU A 205 21.39 -29.05 1.80
N LEU A 206 21.83 -28.02 1.07
CA LEU A 206 23.11 -28.06 0.37
C LEU A 206 24.31 -28.07 1.34
N ALA A 207 24.16 -27.52 2.54
CA ALA A 207 25.19 -27.59 3.58
C ALA A 207 25.30 -28.97 4.22
N ASP A 208 24.25 -29.81 4.17
CA ASP A 208 24.26 -31.16 4.73
C ASP A 208 25.05 -32.15 3.83
N ALA A 209 26.15 -32.67 4.36
CA ALA A 209 27.01 -33.60 3.67
C ALA A 209 26.35 -34.97 3.44
N GLU A 210 25.53 -35.44 4.39
CA GLU A 210 24.88 -36.75 4.28
C GLU A 210 23.81 -36.74 3.20
N PHE A 211 22.98 -35.69 3.20
CA PHE A 211 21.99 -35.43 2.15
C PHE A 211 22.63 -35.40 0.76
N ASN A 212 23.71 -34.65 0.59
CA ASN A 212 24.44 -34.58 -0.67
C ASN A 212 24.99 -35.93 -1.13
N LYS A 213 25.58 -36.71 -0.21
CA LYS A 213 26.13 -38.03 -0.52
C LYS A 213 25.04 -38.98 -1.00
N TYR A 214 23.90 -39.00 -0.30
CA TYR A 214 22.76 -39.83 -0.65
C TYR A 214 22.18 -39.45 -2.02
N ASN A 215 21.93 -38.15 -2.25
CA ASN A 215 21.36 -37.66 -3.49
C ASN A 215 22.27 -37.88 -4.69
N LYS A 216 23.58 -37.62 -4.56
CA LYS A 216 24.53 -37.90 -5.63
C LYS A 216 24.55 -39.38 -6.01
N ARG A 217 24.55 -40.28 -5.01
CA ARG A 217 24.49 -41.73 -5.24
C ARG A 217 23.21 -42.13 -5.96
N LYS A 218 22.05 -41.69 -5.47
CA LYS A 218 20.75 -42.04 -6.05
C LYS A 218 20.54 -41.44 -7.43
N TYR A 219 20.99 -40.21 -7.65
CA TYR A 219 20.96 -39.56 -8.95
C TYR A 219 21.78 -40.35 -10.00
N LYS A 220 22.99 -40.79 -9.63
CA LYS A 220 23.82 -41.64 -10.51
C LYS A 220 23.13 -42.96 -10.84
N GLU A 221 22.57 -43.63 -9.84
CA GLU A 221 21.80 -44.88 -10.01
C GLU A 221 20.65 -44.70 -11.01
N ILE A 222 19.87 -43.61 -10.87
CA ILE A 222 18.76 -43.28 -11.79
C ILE A 222 19.25 -42.95 -13.20
N ILE A 223 20.38 -42.23 -13.34
CA ILE A 223 20.95 -41.95 -14.67
C ILE A 223 21.40 -43.25 -15.33
N ASP A 224 22.14 -44.10 -14.62
CA ASP A 224 22.66 -45.36 -15.15
C ASP A 224 21.51 -46.28 -15.59
N GLU A 225 20.43 -46.32 -14.80
CA GLU A 225 19.19 -47.04 -15.16
C GLU A 225 18.52 -46.46 -16.42
N LYS A 226 18.33 -45.14 -16.48
CA LYS A 226 17.75 -44.46 -17.65
C LYS A 226 18.60 -44.66 -18.91
N GLN A 227 19.92 -44.67 -18.79
CA GLN A 227 20.84 -44.92 -19.90
C GLN A 227 20.73 -46.35 -20.42
N LYS A 228 20.63 -47.36 -19.54
CA LYS A 228 20.42 -48.76 -19.92
C LYS A 228 19.09 -48.95 -20.66
N ASN A 229 18.04 -48.28 -20.20
CA ASN A 229 16.71 -48.33 -20.81
C ASN A 229 16.59 -47.49 -22.09
N HIS A 230 17.64 -46.75 -22.47
CA HIS A 230 17.59 -45.88 -23.64
C HIS A 230 17.61 -46.67 -24.95
N TYR A 231 16.74 -46.29 -25.90
CA TYR A 231 16.56 -46.96 -27.20
C TYR A 231 17.87 -47.12 -28.00
N LYS A 232 18.84 -46.21 -27.85
CA LYS A 232 20.16 -46.34 -28.50
C LYS A 232 21.00 -47.47 -27.90
N ALA A 233 20.94 -47.69 -26.58
CA ALA A 233 21.62 -48.80 -25.91
C ALA A 233 21.03 -50.15 -26.36
N TRP A 234 19.70 -50.25 -26.45
CA TRP A 234 19.03 -51.43 -27.02
C TRP A 234 19.46 -51.71 -28.47
N ARG A 235 19.52 -50.68 -29.32
CA ARG A 235 19.98 -50.84 -30.71
C ARG A 235 21.44 -51.30 -30.80
N GLN A 236 22.33 -50.74 -29.98
CA GLN A 236 23.74 -51.18 -29.95
C GLN A 236 23.86 -52.63 -29.47
N ALA A 237 23.17 -53.01 -28.38
CA ALA A 237 23.14 -54.39 -27.89
C ALA A 237 22.61 -55.37 -28.95
N LYS A 238 21.56 -54.98 -29.71
CA LYS A 238 21.03 -55.79 -30.84
C LYS A 238 22.05 -55.95 -31.97
N LYS A 239 22.81 -54.90 -32.30
CA LYS A 239 23.87 -54.97 -33.33
C LYS A 239 25.03 -55.88 -32.89
N LEU A 240 25.46 -55.80 -31.64
CA LEU A 240 26.49 -56.68 -31.07
C LEU A 240 26.07 -58.16 -31.11
N LYS A 241 24.80 -58.46 -30.80
CA LYS A 241 24.26 -59.82 -30.90
C LYS A 241 24.21 -60.38 -32.33
N LYS A 242 24.10 -59.52 -33.36
CA LYS A 242 24.08 -59.95 -34.77
C LYS A 242 25.47 -60.16 -35.39
N ARG A 243 26.55 -59.76 -34.68
CA ARG A 243 27.94 -59.88 -35.16
C ARG A 243 28.64 -61.14 -34.66
N LYS A 244 28.00 -61.89 -33.76
CA LYS A 244 28.34 -63.28 -33.43
C LYS A 244 27.46 -64.18 -34.28
#